data_AF-A0AAN0JH35-F1
#
_entry.id   AF-A0AAN0JH35-F1
#
_cell.length_a   1.000
_cell.length_b   1.000
_cell.length_c   1.000
_cell.angle_alpha   90.00
_cell.angle_beta   90.00
_cell.angle_gamma   90.00
#
_symmetry.space_group_name_H-M   'P 1'
#
loop_
_entity.id
_entity.type
_entity.pdbx_description
1 polymer ?
#
loop_
_entity_poly.entity_id
_entity_poly.type
_entity_poly.pdbx_seq_one_letter_code
_entity_poly.pdbx_strand_id
1 'polypeptide(L)'
;MATAVLPARHDSYESYYSEEEDDNRIRSTVTALKQPEKRKRSPSPDTREDASRDDDGASEWVEKKRKKDDDSILTKTGGAYIPPARLRMMQAQITDKTSAPYQRMAWEALKKSINGLINKVNISNIADIVRELFQENIVRGRGLLARSVISAQSASPTFTHVYAALVAIINTKFPQIGELIGKRLIITFQRAFKRNDKKICLSSVRFIAHLVNQQVDMLYELENDLKELSFYAVETNDTIEIHTI
;
A
#
# COMPACT_ATOMS: atom_id res chain seq x y z
N MET A 1 57.91 -36.88 31.63
CA MET A 1 58.40 -37.47 30.35
C MET A 1 57.19 -38.18 29.74
N ALA A 2 56.65 -37.86 28.57
CA ALA A 2 57.20 -37.26 27.38
C ALA A 2 56.26 -36.21 26.74
N THR A 3 56.88 -35.23 26.12
CA THR A 3 56.35 -34.10 25.34
C THR A 3 56.24 -34.47 23.86
N ALA A 4 55.18 -34.02 23.17
CA ALA A 4 55.12 -33.90 21.70
C ALA A 4 54.08 -32.80 21.38
N VAL A 5 54.49 -31.54 21.20
CA VAL A 5 54.97 -30.90 19.96
C VAL A 5 53.89 -30.83 18.87
N LEU A 6 53.28 -29.64 18.77
CA LEU A 6 52.52 -29.14 17.63
C LEU A 6 53.44 -28.96 16.40
N PRO A 7 52.86 -28.98 15.19
CA PRO A 7 53.30 -28.08 14.15
C PRO A 7 52.20 -27.07 13.79
N ALA A 8 52.56 -25.79 13.81
CA ALA A 8 51.86 -24.71 13.14
C ALA A 8 52.33 -24.59 11.69
N ARG A 9 51.43 -24.15 10.78
CA ARG A 9 51.63 -23.44 9.50
C ARG A 9 50.36 -23.59 8.65
N HIS A 10 49.97 -22.72 7.73
CA HIS A 10 50.13 -21.30 7.40
C HIS A 10 49.20 -21.14 6.17
N ASP A 11 48.47 -20.03 6.10
CA ASP A 11 47.86 -19.39 4.92
C ASP A 11 47.27 -20.24 3.78
N SER A 12 45.96 -20.05 3.55
CA SER A 12 45.50 -19.53 2.25
C SER A 12 44.11 -18.89 2.36
N TYR A 13 44.12 -17.56 2.25
CA TYR A 13 43.00 -16.74 1.81
C TYR A 13 42.72 -17.05 0.33
N GLU A 14 41.51 -17.43 -0.04
CA GLU A 14 41.08 -17.51 -1.45
C GLU A 14 39.55 -17.27 -1.48
N SER A 15 39.09 -16.04 -1.69
CA SER A 15 38.91 -15.34 -2.99
C SER A 15 37.94 -16.06 -3.92
N TYR A 16 36.69 -15.58 -3.98
CA TYR A 16 35.85 -15.71 -5.18
C TYR A 16 34.94 -14.48 -5.33
N TYR A 17 35.53 -13.43 -5.88
CA TYR A 17 34.84 -12.41 -6.70
C TYR A 17 35.35 -12.59 -8.14
N SER A 18 34.48 -12.23 -9.11
CA SER A 18 34.65 -12.16 -10.59
C SER A 18 33.86 -13.25 -11.34
N GLU A 19 33.12 -13.00 -12.43
CA GLU A 19 33.12 -11.90 -13.41
C GLU A 19 31.68 -11.63 -13.91
N GLU A 20 31.27 -10.36 -13.91
CA GLU A 20 30.45 -9.77 -14.97
C GLU A 20 31.39 -9.41 -16.14
N GLU A 21 30.92 -9.61 -17.37
CA GLU A 21 31.36 -9.06 -18.68
C GLU A 21 31.58 -10.15 -19.74
N ASP A 22 30.58 -10.32 -20.62
CA ASP A 22 30.88 -10.60 -22.02
C ASP A 22 29.76 -10.03 -22.90
N ASP A 23 29.96 -8.75 -23.25
CA ASP A 23 29.17 -8.02 -24.22
C ASP A 23 29.69 -8.34 -25.64
N ASN A 24 28.79 -8.24 -26.61
CA ASN A 24 29.15 -7.81 -27.97
C ASN A 24 29.84 -8.81 -28.93
N ARG A 25 29.15 -9.88 -29.36
CA ARG A 25 29.57 -10.55 -30.63
C ARG A 25 28.55 -11.38 -31.41
N ILE A 26 27.32 -10.91 -31.67
CA ILE A 26 26.55 -11.43 -32.82
C ILE A 26 25.85 -10.28 -33.56
N ARG A 27 26.65 -9.50 -34.30
CA ARG A 27 26.20 -8.60 -35.36
C ARG A 27 26.77 -9.11 -36.69
N SER A 28 26.01 -9.91 -37.43
CA SER A 28 25.97 -9.90 -38.90
C SER A 28 25.22 -11.11 -39.44
N THR A 29 24.42 -10.89 -40.48
CA THR A 29 23.62 -11.86 -41.26
C THR A 29 22.35 -12.28 -40.50
N VAL A 30 21.12 -11.97 -40.92
CA VAL A 30 20.55 -12.16 -42.26
C VAL A 30 19.47 -11.08 -42.53
N THR A 31 19.69 -10.37 -43.62
CA THR A 31 18.72 -9.66 -44.46
C THR A 31 17.46 -10.47 -44.77
N ALA A 32 16.26 -9.92 -44.56
CA ALA A 32 15.16 -9.94 -45.55
C ALA A 32 13.83 -9.34 -45.02
N LEU A 33 13.51 -8.14 -45.54
CA LEU A 33 12.21 -7.79 -46.14
C LEU A 33 10.91 -8.05 -45.36
N LYS A 34 10.29 -6.99 -44.82
CA LYS A 34 8.95 -6.50 -45.25
C LYS A 34 8.53 -5.24 -44.49
N GLN A 35 8.49 -4.10 -45.19
CA GLN A 35 7.64 -2.96 -44.84
C GLN A 35 6.26 -3.15 -45.48
N PRO A 36 5.15 -2.68 -44.87
CA PRO A 36 3.97 -2.27 -45.62
C PRO A 36 3.85 -0.75 -45.68
N GLU A 37 3.52 -0.29 -46.88
CA GLU A 37 3.48 1.07 -47.38
C GLU A 37 2.43 1.99 -46.73
N LYS A 38 2.79 3.27 -46.68
CA LYS A 38 1.86 4.41 -46.58
C LYS A 38 1.01 4.49 -47.85
N ARG A 39 -0.33 4.36 -47.75
CA ARG A 39 -1.25 4.83 -48.79
C ARG A 39 -2.06 6.03 -48.28
N LYS A 40 -1.71 7.21 -48.80
CA LYS A 40 -2.57 8.39 -48.84
C LYS A 40 -3.55 8.22 -50.02
N ARG A 41 -4.85 8.38 -49.79
CA ARG A 41 -5.82 8.78 -50.83
C ARG A 41 -6.89 9.68 -50.22
N SER A 42 -7.08 10.81 -50.91
CA SER A 42 -7.93 11.96 -50.60
C SER A 42 -9.39 11.73 -51.09
N PRO A 43 -10.33 12.71 -51.04
CA PRO A 43 -11.72 12.50 -50.62
C PRO A 43 -12.72 12.41 -51.79
N SER A 44 -13.94 11.92 -51.52
CA SER A 44 -15.08 12.06 -52.44
C SER A 44 -16.27 12.74 -51.75
N PRO A 45 -17.00 13.64 -52.45
CA PRO A 45 -18.10 14.41 -51.89
C PRO A 45 -19.49 13.86 -52.26
N ASP A 46 -20.47 14.32 -51.48
CA ASP A 46 -21.88 14.60 -51.82
C ASP A 46 -22.92 13.48 -51.65
N THR A 47 -23.76 13.62 -50.61
CA THR A 47 -25.22 13.62 -50.78
C THR A 47 -25.85 14.40 -49.61
N ARG A 48 -26.61 15.44 -49.94
CA ARG A 48 -27.48 16.23 -49.05
C ARG A 48 -28.83 15.54 -48.90
N GLU A 49 -29.43 15.63 -47.71
CA GLU A 49 -30.89 15.63 -47.41
C GLU A 49 -31.00 15.72 -45.87
N ASP A 50 -31.22 16.90 -45.29
CA ASP A 50 -32.50 17.60 -45.03
C ASP A 50 -33.28 17.14 -43.78
N ALA A 51 -33.64 18.14 -42.99
CA ALA A 51 -34.71 18.26 -42.02
C ALA A 51 -34.79 17.36 -40.76
N SER A 52 -34.47 18.03 -39.63
CA SER A 52 -35.28 18.12 -38.38
C SER A 52 -35.33 16.93 -37.40
N ARG A 53 -35.24 17.28 -36.09
CA ARG A 53 -35.35 16.44 -34.85
C ARG A 53 -34.01 15.83 -34.39
N ASP A 54 -33.48 15.98 -33.17
CA ASP A 54 -33.95 16.43 -31.86
C ASP A 54 -32.76 17.04 -31.07
N ASP A 55 -33.05 18.00 -30.19
CA ASP A 55 -32.10 18.73 -29.30
C ASP A 55 -31.43 17.82 -28.23
N ASP A 56 -31.94 16.60 -28.06
CA ASP A 56 -31.50 15.65 -27.03
C ASP A 56 -30.08 15.07 -27.30
N GLY A 57 -29.66 14.97 -28.56
CA GLY A 57 -28.38 14.37 -28.94
C GLY A 57 -27.17 15.24 -28.55
N ALA A 58 -27.34 16.56 -28.46
CA ALA A 58 -26.27 17.48 -28.06
C ALA A 58 -25.91 17.31 -26.58
N SER A 59 -26.93 17.09 -25.73
CA SER A 59 -26.73 16.82 -24.31
C SER A 59 -25.97 15.50 -24.08
N GLU A 60 -26.31 14.46 -24.83
CA GLU A 60 -25.67 13.14 -24.71
C GLU A 60 -24.23 13.14 -25.26
N TRP A 61 -23.96 13.90 -26.32
CA TRP A 61 -22.60 14.09 -26.87
C TRP A 61 -21.72 14.90 -25.93
N VAL A 62 -22.26 15.97 -25.32
CA VAL A 62 -21.56 16.77 -24.32
C VAL A 62 -21.29 15.95 -23.06
N GLU A 63 -22.23 15.11 -22.64
CA GLU A 63 -22.06 14.24 -21.48
C GLU A 63 -21.06 13.10 -21.75
N LYS A 64 -21.09 12.48 -22.95
CA LYS A 64 -20.05 11.52 -23.38
C LYS A 64 -18.67 12.16 -23.49
N LYS A 65 -18.59 13.41 -23.98
CA LYS A 65 -17.32 14.15 -24.07
C LYS A 65 -16.78 14.53 -22.68
N ARG A 66 -17.65 15.00 -21.77
CA ARG A 66 -17.30 15.24 -20.36
C ARG A 66 -16.84 13.97 -19.65
N LYS A 67 -17.55 12.84 -19.83
CA LYS A 67 -17.12 11.53 -19.31
C LYS A 67 -15.76 11.10 -19.87
N LYS A 68 -15.49 11.36 -21.14
CA LYS A 68 -14.21 11.06 -21.80
C LYS A 68 -13.06 11.96 -21.33
N ASP A 69 -13.34 13.22 -21.03
CA ASP A 69 -12.35 14.18 -20.52
C ASP A 69 -12.06 13.93 -19.03
N ASP A 70 -13.06 13.53 -18.23
CA ASP A 70 -12.88 13.04 -16.86
C ASP A 70 -12.07 11.73 -16.82
N ASP A 71 -12.30 10.83 -17.77
CA ASP A 71 -11.49 9.62 -17.96
C ASP A 71 -10.07 9.91 -18.50
N SER A 72 -9.82 11.09 -19.08
CA SER A 72 -8.50 11.49 -19.60
C SER A 72 -7.49 11.83 -18.47
N ILE A 73 -7.99 12.19 -17.28
CA ILE A 73 -7.17 12.26 -16.04
C ILE A 73 -6.82 10.87 -15.53
N LEU A 74 -7.52 9.83 -15.96
CA LEU A 74 -7.20 8.46 -15.62
C LEU A 74 -6.10 7.97 -16.56
N THR A 75 -4.86 8.07 -16.12
CA THR A 75 -3.88 7.06 -16.51
C THR A 75 -4.43 5.71 -16.04
N LYS A 76 -5.06 4.96 -16.96
CA LYS A 76 -5.35 3.53 -16.77
C LYS A 76 -4.14 2.86 -16.14
N THR A 77 -4.38 1.95 -15.20
CA THR A 77 -3.35 1.16 -14.50
C THR A 77 -2.36 0.59 -15.53
N GLY A 78 -1.18 1.21 -15.65
CA GLY A 78 -0.21 0.99 -16.75
C GLY A 78 0.30 2.26 -17.47
N GLY A 79 -0.26 3.44 -17.20
CA GLY A 79 0.20 4.71 -17.76
C GLY A 79 1.56 5.17 -17.22
N ALA A 80 2.33 5.86 -18.06
CA ALA A 80 3.62 6.45 -17.69
C ALA A 80 3.49 7.36 -16.45
N TYR A 81 4.46 7.29 -15.53
CA TYR A 81 4.50 8.13 -14.34
C TYR A 81 4.37 9.62 -14.71
N ILE A 82 3.36 10.29 -14.16
CA ILE A 82 3.18 11.73 -14.33
C ILE A 82 3.92 12.45 -13.19
N PRO A 83 4.91 13.32 -13.48
CA PRO A 83 5.62 14.06 -12.45
C PRO A 83 4.68 14.91 -11.58
N PRO A 84 4.93 15.04 -10.26
CA PRO A 84 4.01 15.71 -9.32
C PRO A 84 3.73 17.18 -9.65
N ALA A 85 4.67 17.88 -10.28
CA ALA A 85 4.48 19.25 -10.74
C ALA A 85 3.45 19.33 -11.88
N ARG A 86 3.56 18.43 -12.86
CA ARG A 86 2.64 18.33 -13.99
C ARG A 86 1.25 17.85 -13.54
N LEU A 87 1.20 16.93 -12.59
CA LEU A 87 -0.04 16.48 -11.96
C LEU A 87 -0.77 17.66 -11.28
N ARG A 88 -0.05 18.50 -10.52
CA ARG A 88 -0.64 19.70 -9.88
C ARG A 88 -1.22 20.69 -10.88
N MET A 89 -0.54 20.93 -12.01
CA MET A 89 -1.07 21.80 -13.07
C MET A 89 -2.37 21.26 -13.65
N MET A 90 -2.47 19.94 -13.86
CA MET A 90 -3.68 19.29 -14.34
C MET A 90 -4.81 19.35 -13.31
N GLN A 91 -4.47 19.16 -12.04
CA GLN A 91 -5.41 19.20 -10.91
C GLN A 91 -5.97 20.61 -10.65
N ALA A 92 -5.18 21.66 -10.86
CA ALA A 92 -5.59 23.05 -10.68
C ALA A 92 -6.76 23.48 -11.59
N GLN A 93 -7.00 22.74 -12.68
CA GLN A 93 -8.12 22.98 -13.60
C GLN A 93 -9.46 22.45 -13.07
N ILE A 94 -9.45 21.62 -12.02
CA ILE A 94 -10.64 21.01 -11.43
C ILE A 94 -11.09 21.85 -10.23
N THR A 95 -12.00 22.80 -10.46
CA THR A 95 -12.45 23.75 -9.42
C THR A 95 -13.76 23.32 -8.74
N ASP A 96 -14.55 22.45 -9.37
CA ASP A 96 -15.83 21.98 -8.82
C ASP A 96 -15.61 20.91 -7.73
N LYS A 97 -15.94 21.27 -6.50
CA LYS A 97 -15.78 20.42 -5.30
C LYS A 97 -16.74 19.23 -5.25
N THR A 98 -17.87 19.32 -5.96
CA THR A 98 -18.87 18.24 -5.98
C THR A 98 -18.54 17.18 -7.03
N SER A 99 -17.73 17.54 -8.03
CA SER A 99 -17.32 16.67 -9.11
C SER A 99 -16.61 15.39 -8.62
N ALA A 100 -16.88 14.26 -9.29
CA ALA A 100 -16.20 13.00 -9.00
C ALA A 100 -14.66 13.08 -9.13
N PRO A 101 -14.07 13.80 -10.12
CA PRO A 101 -12.64 14.00 -10.21
C PRO A 101 -12.04 14.71 -8.98
N TYR A 102 -12.71 15.75 -8.47
CA TYR A 102 -12.27 16.45 -7.27
C TYR A 102 -12.32 15.55 -6.03
N GLN A 103 -13.42 14.81 -5.85
CA GLN A 103 -13.54 13.87 -4.74
C GLN A 103 -12.45 12.79 -4.77
N ARG A 104 -12.10 12.31 -5.96
CA ARG A 104 -11.02 11.33 -6.15
C ARG A 104 -9.65 11.93 -5.86
N MET A 105 -9.40 13.16 -6.31
CA MET A 105 -8.18 13.90 -5.97
C MET A 105 -8.04 14.06 -4.45
N ALA A 106 -9.11 14.50 -3.77
CA ALA A 106 -9.14 14.64 -2.32
C ALA A 106 -8.93 13.31 -1.61
N TRP A 107 -9.48 12.21 -2.12
CA TRP A 107 -9.27 10.87 -1.56
C TRP A 107 -7.81 10.38 -1.71
N GLU A 108 -7.19 10.59 -2.88
CA GLU A 108 -5.78 10.24 -3.09
C GLU A 108 -4.85 11.11 -2.26
N ALA A 109 -5.18 12.40 -2.05
CA ALA A 109 -4.46 13.27 -1.14
C ALA A 109 -4.55 12.77 0.31
N LEU A 110 -5.77 12.45 0.79
CA LEU A 110 -6.00 11.88 2.13
C LEU A 110 -5.21 10.58 2.34
N LYS A 111 -5.24 9.68 1.37
CA LYS A 111 -4.47 8.42 1.40
C LYS A 111 -2.97 8.65 1.50
N LYS A 112 -2.43 9.59 0.72
CA LYS A 112 -1.00 9.94 0.76
C LYS A 112 -0.62 10.61 2.08
N SER A 113 -1.45 11.52 2.58
CA SER A 113 -1.23 12.20 3.86
C SER A 113 -1.19 11.21 5.02
N ILE A 114 -2.22 10.38 5.16
CA ILE A 114 -2.28 9.33 6.20
C ILE A 114 -1.07 8.40 6.11
N ASN A 115 -0.77 7.85 4.92
CA ASN A 115 0.39 6.96 4.76
C ASN A 115 1.72 7.66 5.10
N GLY A 116 1.86 8.93 4.71
CA GLY A 116 3.04 9.73 5.02
C GLY A 116 3.22 9.95 6.52
N LEU A 117 2.14 10.24 7.25
CA LEU A 117 2.15 10.41 8.70
C LEU A 117 2.49 9.11 9.43
N ILE A 118 1.86 8.00 9.06
CA ILE A 118 2.12 6.68 9.67
C ILE A 118 3.57 6.25 9.47
N ASN A 119 4.15 6.46 8.30
CA ASN A 119 5.54 6.07 8.02
C ASN A 119 6.58 6.93 8.79
N LYS A 120 6.21 8.13 9.22
CA LYS A 120 7.11 9.07 9.91
C LYS A 120 7.00 9.00 11.44
N VAL A 121 6.03 8.24 11.96
CA VAL A 121 5.76 8.20 13.39
C VAL A 121 6.91 7.56 14.16
N ASN A 122 7.30 8.19 15.26
CA ASN A 122 8.35 7.73 16.16
C ASN A 122 8.05 8.21 17.59
N ILE A 123 8.77 7.68 18.58
CA ILE A 123 8.58 8.00 20.01
C ILE A 123 8.66 9.52 20.26
N SER A 124 9.62 10.20 19.64
CA SER A 124 9.88 11.63 19.88
C SER A 124 8.88 12.57 19.23
N ASN A 125 8.18 12.16 18.17
CA ASN A 125 7.32 13.04 17.36
C ASN A 125 5.84 12.64 17.36
N ILE A 126 5.46 11.58 18.08
CA ILE A 126 4.10 11.03 18.05
C ILE A 126 3.03 12.07 18.38
N ALA A 127 3.31 13.01 19.28
CA ALA A 127 2.38 14.08 19.63
C ALA A 127 2.09 15.02 18.44
N ASP A 128 3.12 15.38 17.67
CA ASP A 128 2.98 16.24 16.49
C ASP A 128 2.26 15.49 15.37
N ILE A 129 2.64 14.23 15.13
CA ILE A 129 1.98 13.35 14.15
C ILE A 129 0.49 13.18 14.46
N VAL A 130 0.12 13.00 15.72
CA VAL A 130 -1.30 12.90 16.13
C VAL A 130 -2.06 14.19 15.83
N ARG A 131 -1.47 15.36 16.12
CA ARG A 131 -2.12 16.64 15.85
C ARG A 131 -2.34 16.85 14.35
N GLU A 132 -1.35 16.53 13.51
CA GLU A 132 -1.49 16.56 12.05
C GLU A 132 -2.53 15.55 11.56
N LEU A 133 -2.51 14.32 12.10
CA LEU A 133 -3.44 13.27 11.73
C LEU A 133 -4.90 13.64 12.04
N PHE A 134 -5.15 14.36 13.14
CA PHE A 134 -6.50 14.83 13.50
C PHE A 134 -6.98 16.04 12.70
N GLN A 135 -6.10 16.71 11.94
CA GLN A 135 -6.51 17.71 10.95
C GLN A 135 -7.04 17.04 9.66
N GLU A 136 -6.67 15.79 9.42
CA GLU A 136 -7.18 14.98 8.30
C GLU A 136 -8.54 14.36 8.61
N ASN A 137 -9.34 14.08 7.57
CA ASN A 137 -10.64 13.42 7.74
C ASN A 137 -10.48 11.90 7.94
N ILE A 138 -9.98 11.50 9.10
CA ILE A 138 -9.74 10.10 9.45
C ILE A 138 -11.03 9.29 9.66
N VAL A 139 -12.19 9.93 9.86
CA VAL A 139 -13.49 9.24 9.93
C VAL A 139 -13.89 8.72 8.54
N ARG A 140 -13.75 9.57 7.51
CA ARG A 140 -13.89 9.16 6.09
C ARG A 140 -12.78 8.19 5.71
N GLY A 141 -11.56 8.46 6.16
CA GLY A 141 -10.35 7.69 5.88
C GLY A 141 -10.12 6.46 6.76
N ARG A 142 -11.06 6.05 7.63
CA ARG A 142 -10.82 5.03 8.66
C ARG A 142 -10.27 3.71 8.13
N GLY A 143 -10.75 3.31 6.94
CA GLY A 143 -10.27 2.12 6.25
C GLY A 143 -8.86 2.25 5.69
N LEU A 144 -8.45 3.46 5.28
CA LEU A 144 -7.09 3.79 4.83
C LEU A 144 -6.14 3.79 6.02
N LEU A 145 -6.52 4.46 7.11
CA LEU A 145 -5.76 4.50 8.35
C LEU A 145 -5.51 3.11 8.91
N ALA A 146 -6.55 2.29 9.05
CA ALA A 146 -6.41 0.93 9.56
C ALA A 146 -5.48 0.07 8.70
N ARG A 147 -5.59 0.18 7.37
CA ARG A 147 -4.67 -0.52 6.46
C ARG A 147 -3.23 -0.01 6.62
N SER A 148 -3.05 1.29 6.65
CA SER A 148 -1.74 1.94 6.76
C SER A 148 -1.00 1.50 8.02
N VAL A 149 -1.67 1.56 9.19
CA VAL A 149 -1.10 1.16 10.49
C VAL A 149 -0.73 -0.33 10.51
N ILE A 150 -1.64 -1.22 10.10
CA ILE A 150 -1.38 -2.68 10.11
C ILE A 150 -0.24 -3.03 9.15
N SER A 151 -0.22 -2.45 7.96
CA SER A 151 0.85 -2.68 6.99
C SER A 151 2.20 -2.12 7.44
N ALA A 152 2.23 -0.92 8.02
CA ALA A 152 3.45 -0.31 8.55
C ALA A 152 4.03 -1.11 9.72
N GLN A 153 3.18 -1.55 10.66
CA GLN A 153 3.62 -2.41 11.76
C GLN A 153 4.15 -3.75 11.27
N SER A 154 3.47 -4.38 10.28
CA SER A 154 3.92 -5.65 9.70
C SER A 154 5.27 -5.53 8.98
N ALA A 155 5.52 -4.38 8.34
CA ALA A 155 6.79 -4.08 7.68
C ALA A 155 7.89 -3.66 8.66
N SER A 156 7.54 -3.15 9.84
CA SER A 156 8.50 -2.69 10.85
C SER A 156 8.08 -3.06 12.29
N PRO A 157 8.15 -4.35 12.67
CA PRO A 157 7.69 -4.83 13.98
C PRO A 157 8.48 -4.28 15.17
N THR A 158 9.69 -3.75 14.95
CA THR A 158 10.52 -3.10 15.98
C THR A 158 9.83 -1.89 16.62
N PHE A 159 8.99 -1.17 15.85
CA PHE A 159 8.27 0.02 16.30
C PHE A 159 6.83 -0.28 16.75
N THR A 160 6.49 -1.55 17.03
CA THR A 160 5.12 -1.95 17.40
C THR A 160 4.56 -1.15 18.58
N HIS A 161 5.38 -0.85 19.58
CA HIS A 161 5.00 -0.02 20.72
C HIS A 161 4.58 1.40 20.32
N VAL A 162 5.22 2.00 19.31
CA VAL A 162 4.86 3.33 18.78
C VAL A 162 3.51 3.27 18.07
N TYR A 163 3.30 2.26 17.21
CA TYR A 163 2.02 2.08 16.52
C TYR A 163 0.88 1.79 17.50
N ALA A 164 1.13 1.01 18.56
CA ALA A 164 0.14 0.74 19.60
C ALA A 164 -0.22 2.00 20.38
N ALA A 165 0.77 2.82 20.76
CA ALA A 165 0.53 4.11 21.41
C ALA A 165 -0.29 5.05 20.50
N LEU A 166 0.01 5.09 19.20
CA LEU A 166 -0.75 5.88 18.23
C LEU A 166 -2.21 5.43 18.18
N VAL A 167 -2.46 4.12 18.07
CA VAL A 167 -3.81 3.55 18.05
C VAL A 167 -4.54 3.83 19.36
N ALA A 168 -3.87 3.73 20.51
CA ALA A 168 -4.45 4.05 21.81
C ALA A 168 -4.93 5.51 21.87
N ILE A 169 -4.09 6.46 21.44
CA ILE A 169 -4.46 7.89 21.39
C ILE A 169 -5.67 8.10 20.45
N ILE A 170 -5.67 7.49 19.27
CA ILE A 170 -6.80 7.57 18.33
C ILE A 170 -8.07 6.99 18.96
N ASN A 171 -7.96 5.86 19.67
CA ASN A 171 -9.08 5.20 20.33
C ASN A 171 -9.77 6.10 21.37
N THR A 172 -9.01 6.95 22.09
CA THR A 172 -9.60 7.90 23.06
C THR A 172 -10.54 8.93 22.43
N LYS A 173 -10.41 9.19 21.12
CA LYS A 173 -11.22 10.19 20.39
C LYS A 173 -12.21 9.55 19.42
N PHE A 174 -11.83 8.42 18.82
CA PHE A 174 -12.61 7.71 17.81
C PHE A 174 -12.58 6.20 18.08
N PRO A 175 -13.34 5.70 19.08
CA PRO A 175 -13.34 4.28 19.46
C PRO A 175 -13.66 3.34 18.29
N GLN A 176 -14.56 3.75 17.39
CA GLN A 176 -14.95 2.99 16.20
C GLN A 176 -13.81 2.78 15.19
N ILE A 177 -12.82 3.69 15.17
CA ILE A 177 -11.63 3.52 14.32
C ILE A 177 -10.70 2.50 14.94
N GLY A 178 -10.52 2.59 16.25
CA GLY A 178 -9.76 1.62 16.99
C GLY A 178 -10.33 0.21 16.84
N GLU A 179 -11.63 0.05 17.09
CA GLU A 179 -12.36 -1.22 16.94
C GLU A 179 -12.17 -1.83 15.55
N LEU A 180 -12.24 -1.00 14.50
CA LEU A 180 -11.98 -1.43 13.12
C LEU A 180 -10.55 -1.96 12.92
N ILE A 181 -9.56 -1.33 13.55
CA ILE A 181 -8.16 -1.79 13.51
C ILE A 181 -8.04 -3.14 14.23
N GLY A 182 -8.60 -3.26 15.43
CA GLY A 182 -8.60 -4.50 16.22
C GLY A 182 -9.23 -5.67 15.46
N LYS A 183 -10.46 -5.49 14.94
CA LYS A 183 -11.15 -6.52 14.14
C LYS A 183 -10.34 -6.96 12.92
N ARG A 184 -9.72 -6.03 12.21
CA ARG A 184 -8.87 -6.36 11.04
C ARG A 184 -7.60 -7.09 11.44
N LEU A 185 -6.99 -6.75 12.57
CA LEU A 185 -5.80 -7.41 13.07
C LEU A 185 -6.08 -8.87 13.46
N ILE A 186 -7.20 -9.14 14.15
CA ILE A 186 -7.64 -10.50 14.48
C ILE A 186 -7.91 -11.32 13.23
N ILE A 187 -8.67 -10.77 12.26
CA ILE A 187 -8.93 -11.46 10.98
C ILE A 187 -7.62 -11.73 10.22
N THR A 188 -6.65 -10.81 10.31
CA THR A 188 -5.33 -10.97 9.67
C THR A 188 -4.55 -12.12 10.33
N PHE A 189 -4.56 -12.20 11.66
CA PHE A 189 -4.01 -13.31 12.42
C PHE A 189 -4.68 -14.64 12.06
N GLN A 190 -6.01 -14.75 12.14
CA GLN A 190 -6.75 -15.99 11.84
C GLN A 190 -6.46 -16.51 10.43
N ARG A 191 -6.41 -15.59 9.44
CA ARG A 191 -6.06 -15.94 8.05
C ARG A 191 -4.60 -16.33 7.87
N ALA A 192 -3.68 -15.75 8.63
CA ALA A 192 -2.27 -16.13 8.61
C ALA A 192 -2.09 -17.51 9.24
N PHE A 193 -2.74 -17.77 10.37
CA PHE A 193 -2.72 -19.04 11.09
C PHE A 193 -3.25 -20.18 10.22
N LYS A 194 -4.43 -20.00 9.61
CA LYS A 194 -5.02 -20.99 8.68
C LYS A 194 -4.13 -21.29 7.47
N ARG A 195 -3.27 -20.34 7.07
CA ARG A 195 -2.32 -20.50 5.94
C ARG A 195 -0.92 -20.91 6.39
N ASN A 196 -0.70 -21.14 7.68
CA ASN A 196 0.61 -21.40 8.28
C ASN A 196 1.66 -20.32 7.98
N ASP A 197 1.24 -19.05 7.82
CA ASP A 197 2.16 -17.93 7.64
C ASP A 197 2.68 -17.44 9.01
N LYS A 198 3.76 -18.08 9.48
CA LYS A 198 4.37 -17.79 10.78
C LYS A 198 4.78 -16.31 10.92
N LYS A 199 5.26 -15.67 9.85
CA LYS A 199 5.73 -14.27 9.91
C LYS A 199 4.59 -13.31 10.22
N ILE A 200 3.47 -13.44 9.49
CA ILE A 200 2.30 -12.59 9.73
C ILE A 200 1.64 -12.90 11.07
N CYS A 201 1.61 -14.18 11.48
CA CYS A 201 1.14 -14.57 12.81
C CYS A 201 1.93 -13.88 13.92
N LEU A 202 3.25 -14.03 13.95
CA LEU A 202 4.11 -13.43 14.98
C LEU A 202 4.00 -11.90 15.00
N SER A 203 3.96 -11.26 13.83
CA SER A 203 3.77 -9.80 13.76
C SER A 203 2.42 -9.36 14.33
N SER A 204 1.36 -10.10 14.00
CA SER A 204 0.00 -9.79 14.45
C SER A 204 -0.13 -10.00 15.96
N VAL A 205 0.39 -11.10 16.51
CA VAL A 205 0.37 -11.40 17.94
C VAL A 205 1.14 -10.35 18.73
N ARG A 206 2.36 -10.00 18.29
CA ARG A 206 3.12 -8.91 18.92
C ARG A 206 2.34 -7.61 18.95
N PHE A 207 1.63 -7.28 17.86
CA PHE A 207 0.82 -6.06 17.83
C PHE A 207 -0.37 -6.12 18.78
N ILE A 208 -1.08 -7.26 18.82
CA ILE A 208 -2.17 -7.48 19.78
C ILE A 208 -1.64 -7.32 21.22
N ALA A 209 -0.51 -7.93 21.56
CA ALA A 209 0.08 -7.83 22.90
C ALA A 209 0.35 -6.37 23.32
N HIS A 210 0.93 -5.56 22.43
CA HIS A 210 1.13 -4.14 22.73
C HIS A 210 -0.18 -3.34 22.85
N LEU A 211 -1.22 -3.67 22.08
CA LEU A 211 -2.53 -3.03 22.20
C LEU A 211 -3.24 -3.40 23.52
N VAL A 212 -3.12 -4.65 23.96
CA VAL A 212 -3.60 -5.10 25.28
C VAL A 212 -2.89 -4.33 26.40
N ASN A 213 -1.55 -4.21 26.32
CA ASN A 213 -0.76 -3.49 27.33
C ASN A 213 -1.10 -2.00 27.43
N GLN A 214 -1.55 -1.38 26.32
CA GLN A 214 -1.99 0.02 26.30
C GLN A 214 -3.45 0.20 26.80
N GLN A 215 -4.08 -0.85 27.34
CA GLN A 215 -5.47 -0.87 27.83
C GLN A 215 -6.44 -0.28 26.80
N VAL A 216 -6.23 -0.62 25.53
CA VAL A 216 -7.14 -0.17 24.50
C VAL A 216 -8.44 -0.96 24.70
N ASP A 217 -9.44 -0.35 25.36
CA ASP A 217 -10.75 -0.91 25.75
C ASP A 217 -11.53 -1.65 24.64
N MET A 218 -11.06 -1.53 23.39
CA MET A 218 -11.47 -2.28 22.21
C MET A 218 -11.53 -3.81 22.39
N LEU A 219 -10.84 -4.36 23.38
CA LEU A 219 -10.71 -5.81 23.58
C LEU A 219 -11.85 -6.43 24.41
N TYR A 220 -12.63 -5.66 25.16
CA TYR A 220 -13.73 -6.20 25.98
C TYR A 220 -14.84 -6.84 25.14
N GLU A 221 -15.04 -6.39 23.90
CA GLU A 221 -16.06 -6.94 22.99
C GLU A 221 -15.52 -8.09 22.10
N LEU A 222 -14.22 -8.36 22.15
CA LEU A 222 -13.51 -9.39 21.37
C LEU A 222 -13.03 -10.56 22.23
N GLU A 223 -13.51 -10.65 23.48
CA GLU A 223 -13.11 -11.67 24.46
C GLU A 223 -13.36 -13.11 23.95
N ASN A 224 -14.40 -13.31 23.12
CA ASN A 224 -14.68 -14.61 22.51
C ASN A 224 -13.67 -14.99 21.42
N ASP A 225 -13.23 -14.03 20.60
CA ASP A 225 -12.24 -14.26 19.54
C ASP A 225 -10.82 -14.43 20.10
N LEU A 226 -10.52 -13.79 21.25
CA LEU A 226 -9.25 -13.92 21.96
C LEU A 226 -9.13 -15.26 22.71
N LYS A 227 -10.23 -15.79 23.25
CA LYS A 227 -10.26 -17.14 23.87
C LYS A 227 -9.88 -18.21 22.85
N GLU A 228 -10.35 -18.07 21.60
CA GLU A 228 -9.93 -18.92 20.47
C GLU A 228 -8.42 -18.82 20.22
N LEU A 229 -7.86 -17.61 20.26
CA LEU A 229 -6.43 -17.33 20.11
C LEU A 229 -5.58 -17.98 21.22
N SER A 230 -6.04 -17.92 22.48
CA SER A 230 -5.37 -18.59 23.61
C SER A 230 -5.42 -20.11 23.50
N PHE A 231 -6.51 -20.66 22.97
CA PHE A 231 -6.68 -22.09 22.74
C PHE A 231 -5.75 -22.59 21.62
N TYR A 232 -5.63 -21.85 20.52
CA TYR A 232 -4.74 -22.19 19.41
C TYR A 232 -3.24 -22.07 19.75
N ALA A 233 -2.87 -21.21 20.71
CA ALA A 233 -1.49 -21.10 21.19
C ALA A 233 -1.05 -22.28 22.08
N VAL A 234 -1.97 -23.12 22.56
CA VAL A 234 -1.66 -24.26 23.44
C VAL A 234 -1.41 -25.56 22.65
N GLU A 235 -1.95 -25.71 21.44
CA GLU A 235 -1.93 -26.99 20.71
C GLU A 235 -0.72 -27.25 19.79
N THR A 236 0.16 -26.28 19.52
CA THR A 236 1.27 -26.47 18.58
C THR A 236 2.63 -26.36 19.29
N ASN A 237 3.44 -27.42 19.28
CA ASN A 237 4.80 -27.49 19.87
C ASN A 237 5.80 -26.39 19.40
N ASP A 238 5.39 -25.49 18.51
CA ASP A 238 6.12 -24.31 18.04
C ASP A 238 5.79 -23.02 18.84
N THR A 239 4.89 -23.06 19.84
CA THR A 239 4.39 -21.87 20.57
C THR A 239 5.29 -21.34 21.68
N ILE A 240 6.41 -22.02 21.98
CA ILE A 240 7.36 -21.58 23.03
C ILE A 240 8.00 -20.21 22.68
N GLU A 241 8.09 -19.85 21.39
CA GLU A 241 8.60 -18.52 21.00
C GLU A 241 7.59 -17.37 21.19
N ILE A 242 6.29 -17.67 21.32
CA ILE A 242 5.25 -16.63 21.44
C ILE A 242 5.11 -16.16 22.90
N HIS A 243 5.45 -17.00 23.87
CA HIS A 243 5.30 -16.71 25.30
C HIS A 243 6.42 -15.84 25.91
N THR A 244 7.45 -15.47 25.14
CA THR A 244 8.64 -14.73 25.65
C THR A 244 8.72 -13.27 25.18
N ILE A 245 7.62 -12.69 24.67
CA ILE A 245 7.52 -11.26 24.29
C ILE A 245 6.38 -10.62 25.06
#